data_AF-A0A7Y4JVC5-F1
#
_entry.id   AF-A0A7Y4JVC5-F1
#
_cell.length_a   1.000
_cell.length_b   1.000
_cell.length_c   1.000
_cell.angle_alpha   90.00
_cell.angle_beta   90.00
_cell.angle_gamma   90.00
#
_symmetry.space_group_name_H-M   'P 1'
#
loop_
_entity.id
_entity.type
_entity.pdbx_description
1 polymer ?
#
loop_
_entity_poly.entity_id
_entity_poly.type
_entity_poly.pdbx_seq_one_letter_code
_entity_poly.pdbx_strand_id
1 'polypeptide(L)'
;MGRPMRATRSWLALLIAGIALTGCAKHVDTRVAGDDDAALDGIEARLDELRAREQGDDLTCAQQCDVSAKTCATAEELCGLVERQADRDDLPPRCARAREQCAGAGDGCTRCQAP
;
A
#
# COMPACT_ATOMS: atom_id res chain seq x y z
N MET A 1 12.83 -68.76 40.20
CA MET A 1 11.66 -67.89 40.41
C MET A 1 12.01 -66.50 39.88
N GLY A 2 11.14 -65.95 39.03
CA GLY A 2 11.49 -64.98 37.98
C GLY A 2 11.86 -63.57 38.45
N ARG A 3 12.77 -62.94 37.72
CA ARG A 3 13.04 -61.49 37.78
C ARG A 3 12.25 -60.80 36.66
N PRO A 4 11.41 -59.80 36.97
CA PRO A 4 10.61 -59.13 35.97
C PRO A 4 11.48 -58.23 35.09
N MET A 5 11.27 -58.43 33.79
CA MET A 5 11.55 -57.50 32.71
C MET A 5 10.63 -56.28 32.87
N ARG A 6 11.13 -55.04 32.72
CA ARG A 6 10.57 -53.98 31.85
C ARG A 6 11.05 -52.56 32.19
N ALA A 7 11.63 -51.95 31.16
CA ALA A 7 11.25 -50.66 30.63
C ALA A 7 11.37 -49.42 31.54
N THR A 8 12.58 -48.91 31.70
CA THR A 8 12.82 -47.51 32.09
C THR A 8 13.78 -46.85 31.09
N ARG A 9 13.38 -46.79 29.82
CA ARG A 9 14.21 -46.18 28.78
C ARG A 9 13.43 -45.46 27.67
N SER A 10 12.25 -44.94 28.01
CA SER A 10 11.37 -44.27 27.02
C SER A 10 10.60 -43.08 27.60
N TRP A 11 11.18 -42.30 28.52
CA TRP A 11 10.55 -41.08 29.03
C TRP A 11 11.33 -39.79 28.71
N LEU A 12 12.48 -39.88 28.05
CA LEU A 12 13.25 -38.69 27.65
C LEU A 12 12.98 -38.27 26.19
N ALA A 13 12.48 -39.17 25.35
CA ALA A 13 12.22 -38.90 23.92
C ALA A 13 10.91 -38.13 23.67
N LEU A 14 9.96 -38.17 24.61
CA LEU A 14 8.65 -37.51 24.46
C LEU A 14 8.68 -36.01 24.79
N LEU A 15 9.73 -35.52 25.47
CA LEU A 15 9.83 -34.09 25.84
C LEU A 15 10.46 -33.22 24.74
N ILE A 16 11.27 -33.79 23.83
CA ILE A 16 11.98 -33.02 22.80
C ILE A 16 11.11 -32.79 21.54
N ALA A 17 10.11 -33.64 21.31
CA ALA A 17 9.20 -33.51 20.16
C ALA A 17 8.15 -32.38 20.30
N GLY A 18 7.96 -31.82 21.50
CA GLY A 18 6.94 -30.79 21.76
C GLY A 18 7.37 -29.35 21.44
N ILE A 19 8.67 -29.06 21.31
CA ILE A 19 9.17 -27.69 21.17
C ILE A 19 9.37 -27.30 19.69
N ALA A 20 9.36 -28.27 18.77
CA ALA A 20 9.51 -28.01 17.33
C ALA A 20 8.23 -27.48 16.65
N LEU A 21 7.13 -27.30 17.40
CA LEU A 21 5.82 -26.86 16.89
C LEU A 21 5.38 -25.48 17.41
N THR A 22 6.24 -24.72 18.10
CA THR A 22 6.01 -23.27 18.23
C THR A 22 6.16 -22.69 16.83
N GLY A 23 5.00 -22.49 16.21
CA GLY A 23 4.83 -22.31 14.78
C GLY A 23 5.70 -21.23 14.19
N CYS A 24 5.94 -21.40 12.89
CA CYS A 24 6.28 -20.33 11.98
C CYS A 24 5.67 -19.04 12.49
N ALA A 25 6.51 -18.08 12.89
CA ALA A 25 6.08 -16.73 13.10
C ALA A 25 5.46 -16.32 11.76
N LYS A 26 4.13 -16.49 11.63
CA LYS A 26 3.40 -15.72 10.64
C LYS A 26 3.82 -14.31 11.00
N HIS A 27 4.49 -13.66 10.06
CA HIS A 27 4.64 -12.23 10.11
C HIS A 27 3.20 -11.75 10.12
N VAL A 28 2.65 -11.54 11.33
CA VAL A 28 1.44 -10.77 11.47
C VAL A 28 1.93 -9.41 11.06
N ASP A 29 1.70 -9.05 9.80
CA ASP A 29 1.72 -7.66 9.37
C ASP A 29 0.83 -6.98 10.42
N THR A 30 1.44 -6.32 11.41
CA THR A 30 0.72 -5.57 12.43
C THR A 30 0.20 -4.27 11.81
N ARG A 31 -0.19 -4.34 10.54
CA ARG A 31 -0.82 -3.26 9.83
C ARG A 31 -2.23 -3.18 10.40
N VAL A 32 -2.36 -2.22 11.30
CA VAL A 32 -3.64 -1.81 11.85
C VAL A 32 -4.50 -1.43 10.65
N ALA A 33 -5.68 -2.04 10.51
CA ALA A 33 -6.55 -1.81 9.35
C ALA A 33 -6.79 -0.31 9.04
N GLY A 34 -6.69 0.57 10.04
CA GLY A 34 -6.80 2.02 9.85
C GLY A 34 -5.57 2.75 9.30
N ASP A 35 -4.39 2.12 9.23
CA ASP A 35 -3.18 2.74 8.68
C ASP A 35 -3.26 2.87 7.15
N ASP A 36 -3.78 1.82 6.48
CA ASP A 36 -4.02 1.80 5.05
C ASP A 36 -5.11 2.80 4.63
N ASP A 37 -6.18 2.93 5.42
CA ASP A 37 -7.24 3.93 5.20
C ASP A 37 -6.72 5.37 5.41
N ALA A 38 -5.92 5.60 6.45
CA ALA A 38 -5.27 6.89 6.67
C ALA A 38 -4.28 7.25 5.55
N ALA A 39 -3.58 6.27 5.00
CA ALA A 39 -2.71 6.45 3.84
C ALA A 39 -3.52 6.80 2.59
N LEU A 40 -4.64 6.11 2.34
CA LEU A 40 -5.58 6.44 1.26
C LEU A 40 -6.06 7.89 1.36
N ASP A 41 -6.62 8.27 2.50
CA ASP A 41 -7.15 9.60 2.74
C ASP A 41 -6.07 10.68 2.58
N GLY A 42 -4.84 10.41 3.04
CA GLY A 42 -3.71 11.31 2.89
C GLY A 42 -3.30 11.53 1.43
N ILE A 43 -3.29 10.46 0.62
CA ILE A 43 -2.99 10.53 -0.81
C ILE A 43 -4.10 11.28 -1.56
N GLU A 44 -5.38 11.00 -1.25
CA GLU A 44 -6.52 11.69 -1.85
C GLU A 44 -6.52 13.18 -1.52
N ALA A 45 -6.27 13.55 -0.25
CA ALA A 45 -6.13 14.95 0.16
C ALA A 45 -5.02 15.68 -0.60
N ARG A 46 -3.90 14.99 -0.88
CA ARG A 46 -2.80 15.54 -1.66
C ARG A 46 -3.17 15.73 -3.14
N LEU A 47 -3.93 14.81 -3.73
CA LEU A 47 -4.47 14.99 -5.09
C LEU A 47 -5.40 16.21 -5.16
N ASP A 48 -6.28 16.37 -4.17
CA ASP A 48 -7.19 17.53 -4.10
C ASP A 48 -6.43 18.85 -3.93
N GLU A 49 -5.37 18.86 -3.11
CA GLU A 49 -4.50 20.03 -2.98
C GLU A 49 -3.83 20.39 -4.31
N LEU A 50 -3.27 19.41 -5.03
CA LEU A 50 -2.64 19.63 -6.33
C LEU A 50 -3.65 20.13 -7.36
N ARG A 51 -4.86 19.57 -7.37
CA ARG A 51 -5.97 20.02 -8.21
C ARG A 51 -6.38 21.47 -7.90
N ALA A 52 -6.41 21.84 -6.62
CA ALA A 52 -6.69 23.22 -6.21
C ALA A 52 -5.59 24.18 -6.65
N ARG A 53 -4.32 23.75 -6.57
CA ARG A 53 -3.18 24.53 -7.08
C ARG A 53 -3.25 24.73 -8.60
N GLU A 54 -3.61 23.69 -9.35
CA GLU A 54 -3.77 23.74 -10.81
C GLU A 54 -4.84 24.76 -11.25
N GLN A 55 -5.91 24.90 -10.46
CA GLN A 55 -6.99 25.87 -10.72
C GLN A 55 -6.64 27.31 -10.35
N GLY A 56 -5.47 27.56 -9.74
CA GLY A 56 -5.01 28.91 -9.43
C GLY A 56 -4.57 29.66 -10.69
N ASP A 57 -4.97 30.93 -10.81
CA ASP A 57 -4.72 31.75 -12.01
C ASP A 57 -3.25 32.18 -12.22
N ASP A 58 -2.37 32.03 -11.23
CA ASP A 58 -1.01 32.58 -11.23
C ASP A 58 0.11 31.54 -11.46
N LEU A 59 -0.20 30.38 -12.03
CA LEU A 59 0.82 29.37 -12.35
C LEU A 59 1.62 29.75 -13.59
N THR A 60 2.94 29.87 -13.44
CA THR A 60 3.85 29.82 -14.58
C THR A 60 3.81 28.45 -15.24
N CYS A 61 4.16 28.34 -16.52
CA CYS A 61 4.19 27.05 -17.22
C CYS A 61 5.12 26.03 -16.53
N ALA A 62 6.25 26.47 -15.99
CA ALA A 62 7.15 25.60 -15.22
C ALA A 62 6.45 25.03 -13.96
N GLN A 63 5.69 25.86 -13.24
CA GLN A 63 4.92 25.42 -12.08
C GLN A 63 3.75 24.51 -12.49
N GLN A 64 3.09 24.77 -13.62
CA GLN A 64 2.03 23.91 -14.13
C GLN A 64 2.55 22.51 -14.47
N CYS A 65 3.73 22.42 -15.08
CA CYS A 65 4.39 21.15 -15.35
C CYS A 65 4.89 20.44 -14.08
N ASP A 66 5.35 21.18 -13.07
CA ASP A 66 5.69 20.62 -11.76
C ASP A 66 4.45 20.07 -11.03
N VAL A 67 3.32 20.78 -11.08
CA VAL A 67 2.04 20.30 -10.55
C VAL A 67 1.61 19.03 -11.29
N SER A 68 1.69 19.00 -12.62
CA SER A 68 1.43 17.81 -13.43
C SER A 68 2.27 16.60 -13.00
N ALA A 69 3.58 16.75 -12.88
CA ALA A 69 4.47 15.68 -12.46
C ALA A 69 4.12 15.17 -11.05
N LYS A 70 3.79 16.07 -10.12
CA LYS A 70 3.36 15.72 -8.76
C LYS A 70 2.02 15.01 -8.73
N THR A 71 1.06 15.44 -9.54
CA THR A 71 -0.26 14.78 -9.66
C THR A 71 -0.09 13.37 -10.18
N CYS A 72 0.73 13.17 -11.23
CA CYS A 72 1.00 11.85 -11.78
C CYS A 72 1.70 10.92 -10.79
N ALA A 73 2.74 11.39 -10.10
CA ALA A 73 3.42 10.58 -9.09
C ALA A 73 2.48 10.19 -7.93
N THR A 74 1.62 11.11 -7.49
CA THR A 74 0.64 10.85 -6.43
C THR A 74 -0.45 9.87 -6.89
N ALA A 75 -0.87 9.96 -8.16
CA ALA A 75 -1.81 9.01 -8.75
C ALA A 75 -1.23 7.59 -8.85
N GLU A 76 0.06 7.47 -9.20
CA GLU A 76 0.76 6.18 -9.21
C GLU A 76 0.87 5.59 -7.80
N GLU A 77 1.16 6.42 -6.79
CA GLU A 77 1.18 6.01 -5.38
C GLU A 77 -0.18 5.44 -4.94
N LEU A 78 -1.27 6.14 -5.27
CA LEU A 78 -2.63 5.68 -5.00
C LEU A 78 -2.89 4.32 -5.66
N CYS A 79 -2.62 4.22 -6.96
CA CYS A 79 -2.86 3.00 -7.72
C CYS A 79 -2.03 1.81 -7.20
N GLY A 80 -0.78 2.03 -6.83
CA GLY A 80 0.05 0.99 -6.21
C GLY A 80 -0.51 0.52 -4.86
N LEU A 81 -1.22 1.39 -4.13
CA LEU A 81 -1.89 1.03 -2.89
C LEU A 81 -3.21 0.28 -3.15
N VAL A 82 -3.96 0.66 -4.18
CA VAL A 82 -5.14 -0.10 -4.66
C VAL A 82 -4.74 -1.53 -5.06
N GLU A 83 -3.63 -1.71 -5.78
CA GLU A 83 -3.14 -3.03 -6.17
C GLU A 83 -2.82 -3.93 -4.97
N ARG A 84 -2.36 -3.35 -3.86
CA ARG A 84 -2.11 -4.07 -2.60
C ARG A 84 -3.39 -4.42 -1.85
N GLN A 85 -4.51 -3.79 -2.20
CA GLN A 85 -5.83 -3.96 -1.59
C GLN A 85 -6.86 -4.46 -2.61
N ALA A 86 -6.48 -5.46 -3.40
CA ALA A 86 -7.28 -5.99 -4.51
C ALA A 86 -8.67 -6.53 -4.09
N ASP A 87 -8.85 -6.89 -2.81
CA ASP A 87 -10.12 -7.38 -2.26
C ASP A 87 -11.16 -6.25 -2.03
N ARG A 88 -10.79 -4.98 -2.22
CA ARG A 88 -11.67 -3.82 -2.04
C ARG A 88 -12.19 -3.27 -3.37
N ASP A 89 -13.46 -3.50 -3.64
CA ASP A 89 -14.12 -3.05 -4.88
C ASP A 89 -14.28 -1.53 -5.01
N ASP A 90 -14.17 -0.78 -3.90
CA ASP A 90 -14.33 0.68 -3.89
C ASP A 90 -13.06 1.44 -4.32
N LEU A 91 -11.90 0.76 -4.37
CA LEU A 91 -10.60 1.37 -4.66
C LEU A 91 -10.24 1.46 -6.15
N PRO A 92 -10.53 0.47 -7.02
CA PRO A 92 -10.29 0.58 -8.46
C PRO A 92 -10.80 1.88 -9.12
N PRO A 93 -12.05 2.35 -8.86
CA PRO A 93 -12.50 3.61 -9.44
C PRO A 93 -11.74 4.85 -8.91
N ARG A 94 -11.17 4.80 -7.71
CA ARG A 94 -10.34 5.90 -7.17
C ARG A 94 -9.01 6.01 -7.92
N CYS A 95 -8.35 4.87 -8.18
CA CYS A 95 -7.15 4.84 -9.02
C CYS A 95 -7.45 5.36 -10.45
N ALA A 96 -8.57 4.95 -11.05
CA ALA A 96 -8.98 5.44 -12.36
C ALA A 96 -9.13 6.97 -12.37
N ARG A 97 -9.86 7.53 -11.40
CA ARG A 97 -10.01 8.99 -11.24
C ARG A 97 -8.67 9.69 -11.07
N ALA A 98 -7.76 9.15 -10.26
CA ALA A 98 -6.45 9.76 -10.07
C ALA A 98 -5.61 9.78 -11.35
N ARG A 99 -5.68 8.72 -12.17
CA ARG A 99 -5.04 8.68 -13.49
C ARG A 99 -5.64 9.69 -14.46
N GLU A 100 -6.96 9.88 -14.44
CA GLU A 100 -7.61 10.93 -15.23
C GLU A 100 -7.14 12.33 -14.82
N GLN A 101 -6.94 12.58 -13.51
CA GLN A 101 -6.39 13.84 -13.03
C GLN A 101 -4.94 14.06 -13.50
N CYS A 102 -4.11 13.02 -13.47
CA CYS A 102 -2.76 13.06 -14.05
C CYS A 102 -2.80 13.41 -15.55
N ALA A 103 -3.67 12.75 -16.32
CA ALA A 103 -3.81 13.03 -17.75
C ALA A 103 -4.22 14.49 -17.99
N GLY A 104 -5.23 14.99 -17.28
CA GLY A 104 -5.66 16.38 -17.38
C GLY A 104 -4.56 17.38 -17.05
N ALA A 105 -3.81 17.15 -15.97
CA ALA A 105 -2.69 18.02 -15.60
C ALA A 105 -1.54 17.94 -16.63
N GLY A 106 -1.29 16.75 -17.19
CA GLY A 106 -0.35 16.52 -18.30
C GLY A 106 -0.71 17.28 -19.57
N ASP A 107 -2.00 17.31 -19.91
CA ASP A 107 -2.52 18.10 -21.03
C ASP A 107 -2.32 19.61 -20.78
N GLY A 108 -2.51 20.07 -19.54
CA GLY A 108 -2.24 21.44 -19.12
C GLY A 108 -0.77 21.84 -19.33
N CYS A 109 0.16 21.01 -18.88
CA CYS A 109 1.59 21.21 -19.09
C CYS A 109 1.96 21.20 -20.59
N THR A 110 1.44 20.24 -21.35
CA THR A 110 1.70 20.13 -22.79
C THR A 110 1.22 21.38 -23.54
N ARG A 111 0.04 21.91 -23.15
CA ARG A 111 -0.53 23.12 -23.74
C ARG A 111 0.31 24.36 -23.45
N CYS A 112 0.85 24.52 -22.25
CA CYS A 112 1.66 25.69 -21.91
C CYS A 112 3.06 25.66 -22.54
N GLN A 113 3.58 24.47 -22.86
CA GLN A 113 4.86 24.30 -23.57
C GLN A 113 4.74 24.43 -25.09
N ALA A 114 3.53 24.34 -25.63
CA ALA A 114 3.31 24.51 -27.06
C ALA A 114 3.71 25.95 -27.48
N PRO A 115 4.49 26.11 -28.57
CA PRO A 115 5.02 27.39 -29.03
C PRO A 115 3.95 28.35 -29.56
#